data_AF-A0A2A5KNA9-F1
#
_entry.id   AF-A0A2A5KNA9-F1
#
_cell.length_a   1.000
_cell.length_b   1.000
_cell.length_c   1.000
_cell.angle_alpha   90.00
_cell.angle_beta   90.00
_cell.angle_gamma   90.00
#
_symmetry.space_group_name_H-M   'P 1'
#
loop_
_entity.id
_entity.type
_entity.pdbx_description
1 polymer ?
#
loop_
_entity_poly.entity_id
_entity_poly.type
_entity_poly.pdbx_seq_one_letter_code
_entity_poly.pdbx_strand_id
1 'polypeptide(L)'
;MIRHQFDIDAVEEAIAALDANWLDKAKKRTAKFIAQKAYKEASSIWSTVKPVYMRLQHDKCIFCEQRLEGGAYGPVTWDVEHFRPKSNVGIWPDPTRHSDLIYANIGTASASGYYWLAYELWNYAASCKVCNSIFKLNWFPIAAPRASSEADALDHEQAFLCYPLGERDVDPEDLVTFTLTTAVPTHREGPLNLRGRIIIDFFGLNKRDAIHRDRAQMIGLTGMLLDERDRGTASAEKLSALEQLNGPHVPHAACVRAFKRLWATDAVTARRGYEACLAYGFDPSHAPPTL
;
A
#
# COMPACT_ATOMS: atom_id res chain seq x y z
N MET A 1 2.99 -1.74 -5.09
CA MET A 1 3.04 -0.69 -4.07
C MET A 1 4.14 0.26 -4.51
N ILE A 2 3.96 1.58 -4.36
CA ILE A 2 4.97 2.59 -4.74
C ILE A 2 5.24 3.52 -3.57
N ARG A 3 6.41 4.15 -3.55
CA ARG A 3 6.65 5.30 -2.68
C ARG A 3 5.78 6.48 -3.12
N HIS A 4 5.20 7.18 -2.15
CA HIS A 4 4.60 8.50 -2.32
C HIS A 4 5.45 9.53 -1.59
N GLN A 5 5.59 10.72 -2.17
CA GLN A 5 6.22 11.84 -1.47
C GLN A 5 5.40 12.18 -0.22
N PHE A 6 6.10 12.53 0.86
CA PHE A 6 5.49 12.98 2.11
C PHE A 6 6.31 14.14 2.64
N ASP A 7 5.69 15.32 2.67
CA ASP A 7 6.19 16.53 3.29
C ASP A 7 5.31 16.79 4.52
N ILE A 8 5.93 16.85 5.70
CA ILE A 8 5.19 17.00 6.96
C ILE A 8 4.56 18.40 7.07
N ASP A 9 5.25 19.44 6.60
CA ASP A 9 4.78 20.83 6.73
C ASP A 9 3.55 21.04 5.84
N ALA A 10 3.59 20.54 4.61
CA ALA A 10 2.45 20.55 3.68
C ALA A 10 1.26 19.70 4.17
N VAL A 11 1.52 18.59 4.87
CA VAL A 11 0.47 17.77 5.51
C VAL A 11 -0.15 18.52 6.69
N GLU A 12 0.65 19.15 7.55
CA GLU A 12 0.15 19.94 8.68
C GLU A 12 -0.66 21.16 8.22
N GLU A 13 -0.21 21.89 7.19
CA GLU A 13 -0.96 22.99 6.57
C GLU A 13 -2.32 22.50 6.01
N ALA A 14 -2.31 21.41 5.23
CA ALA A 14 -3.52 20.83 4.67
C ALA A 14 -4.51 20.29 5.73
N ILE A 15 -4.01 19.90 6.91
CA ILE A 15 -4.83 19.52 8.07
C ILE A 15 -5.40 20.77 8.76
N ALA A 16 -4.58 21.81 8.98
CA ALA A 16 -5.02 23.06 9.58
C ALA A 16 -6.09 23.78 8.74
N ALA A 17 -6.03 23.66 7.42
CA ALA A 17 -7.07 24.14 6.51
C ALA A 17 -8.43 23.41 6.65
N LEU A 18 -8.46 22.19 7.20
CA LEU A 18 -9.68 21.43 7.48
C LEU A 18 -10.19 21.63 8.92
N ASP A 19 -9.27 21.73 9.89
CA ASP A 19 -9.55 22.06 11.29
C ASP A 19 -8.29 22.67 11.92
N ALA A 20 -8.26 24.00 12.05
CA ALA A 20 -7.11 24.76 12.56
C ALA A 20 -6.68 24.36 13.98
N ASN A 21 -7.53 23.64 14.73
CA ASN A 21 -7.22 23.16 16.07
C ASN A 21 -6.87 21.67 16.11
N TRP A 22 -6.78 20.98 14.96
CA TRP A 22 -6.61 19.52 14.89
C TRP A 22 -5.30 19.06 15.54
N LEU A 23 -4.18 19.72 15.24
CA LEU A 23 -2.85 19.37 15.77
C LEU A 23 -2.80 19.54 17.30
N ASP A 24 -3.40 20.61 17.83
CA ASP A 24 -3.54 20.82 19.27
C ASP A 24 -4.43 19.78 19.95
N LYS A 25 -5.55 19.41 19.30
CA LYS A 25 -6.44 18.34 19.77
C LYS A 25 -5.69 16.99 19.77
N ALA A 26 -4.94 16.67 18.72
CA ALA A 26 -4.11 15.49 18.60
C ALA A 26 -3.04 15.43 19.71
N LYS A 27 -2.26 16.50 19.89
CA LYS A 27 -1.23 16.60 20.94
C LYS A 27 -1.79 16.37 22.36
N LYS A 28 -2.94 17.00 22.68
CA LYS A 28 -3.62 16.81 23.98
C LYS A 28 -4.11 15.37 24.18
N ARG A 29 -4.56 14.69 23.13
CA ARG A 29 -4.98 13.28 23.14
C ARG A 29 -3.79 12.33 23.31
N THR A 30 -2.71 12.53 22.55
CA THR A 30 -1.48 11.75 22.68
C THR A 30 -0.91 11.81 24.08
N ALA A 31 -0.83 13.01 24.68
CA ALA A 31 -0.38 13.17 26.07
C ALA A 31 -1.24 12.39 27.08
N LYS A 32 -2.57 12.38 26.89
CA LYS A 32 -3.49 11.56 27.69
C LYS A 32 -3.22 10.06 27.53
N PHE A 33 -3.00 9.56 26.32
CA PHE A 33 -2.74 8.14 26.08
C PHE A 33 -1.38 7.70 26.65
N ILE A 34 -0.36 8.55 26.59
CA ILE A 34 0.94 8.33 27.23
C ILE A 34 0.78 8.20 28.74
N ALA A 35 0.10 9.15 29.39
CA ALA A 35 -0.18 9.10 30.83
C ALA A 35 -0.99 7.84 31.25
N GLN A 36 -1.83 7.32 30.35
CA GLN A 36 -2.64 6.11 30.58
C GLN A 36 -1.95 4.79 30.17
N LYS A 37 -0.80 4.86 29.47
CA LYS A 37 -0.12 3.75 28.79
C LYS A 37 -1.05 2.88 27.93
N ALA A 38 -2.10 3.48 27.38
CA ALA A 38 -3.16 2.81 26.66
C ALA A 38 -3.97 3.79 25.79
N TYR A 39 -4.41 3.33 24.62
CA TYR A 39 -5.38 4.05 23.81
C TYR A 39 -6.80 3.84 24.35
N LYS A 40 -7.42 4.91 24.87
CA LYS A 40 -8.80 4.90 25.42
C LYS A 40 -9.55 6.18 25.06
N GLU A 41 -10.36 6.10 24.02
CA GLU A 41 -11.19 7.20 23.52
C GLU A 41 -12.50 6.68 22.90
N ALA A 42 -13.59 7.41 23.14
CA ALA A 42 -14.94 7.03 22.69
C ALA A 42 -15.24 7.49 21.24
N SER A 43 -14.66 8.60 20.80
CA SER A 43 -14.81 9.14 19.45
C SER A 43 -13.54 9.86 19.00
N SER A 44 -13.15 9.63 17.76
CA SER A 44 -11.86 10.05 17.20
C SER A 44 -11.97 11.24 16.24
N ILE A 45 -10.82 11.85 15.91
CA ILE A 45 -10.74 12.97 14.95
C ILE A 45 -9.93 12.67 13.68
N TRP A 46 -9.39 11.46 13.50
CA TRP A 46 -8.62 11.14 12.29
C TRP A 46 -9.48 11.11 11.01
N SER A 47 -10.81 10.98 11.13
CA SER A 47 -11.73 11.18 10.01
C SER A 47 -11.58 12.55 9.34
N THR A 48 -11.22 13.60 10.10
CA THR A 48 -10.98 14.96 9.58
C THR A 48 -9.80 15.01 8.62
N VAL A 49 -8.70 14.31 8.89
CA VAL A 49 -7.46 14.38 8.08
C VAL A 49 -7.45 13.43 6.89
N LYS A 50 -8.40 12.49 6.86
CA LYS A 50 -8.58 11.48 5.81
C LYS A 50 -8.49 12.04 4.37
N PRO A 51 -9.11 13.19 4.00
CA PRO A 51 -9.00 13.73 2.65
C PRO A 51 -7.58 14.19 2.27
N VAL A 52 -6.72 14.51 3.24
CA VAL A 52 -5.31 14.89 3.00
C VAL A 52 -4.55 13.68 2.48
N TYR A 53 -4.62 12.55 3.20
CA TYR A 53 -3.94 11.31 2.82
C TYR A 53 -4.50 10.68 1.53
N MET A 54 -5.81 10.81 1.28
CA MET A 54 -6.41 10.42 0.00
C MET A 54 -5.76 11.17 -1.18
N ARG A 55 -5.68 12.51 -1.11
CA ARG A 55 -5.04 13.34 -2.16
C ARG A 55 -3.55 13.07 -2.30
N LEU A 56 -2.84 12.96 -1.18
CA LEU A 56 -1.40 12.64 -1.13
C LEU A 56 -1.07 11.33 -1.87
N GLN A 57 -2.01 10.38 -1.83
CA GLN A 57 -1.89 9.08 -2.46
C GLN A 57 -2.57 8.97 -3.83
N HIS A 58 -3.05 10.10 -4.38
CA HIS A 58 -3.78 10.17 -5.65
C HIS A 58 -5.01 9.26 -5.72
N ASP A 59 -5.75 9.19 -4.61
CA ASP A 59 -6.90 8.31 -4.41
C ASP A 59 -6.57 6.82 -4.69
N LYS A 60 -5.34 6.37 -4.36
CA LYS A 60 -4.93 4.95 -4.38
C LYS A 60 -4.70 4.37 -2.98
N CYS A 61 -5.13 3.12 -2.80
CA CYS A 61 -4.85 2.35 -1.59
C CYS A 61 -3.34 2.20 -1.41
N ILE A 62 -2.84 2.65 -0.26
CA ILE A 62 -1.40 2.67 0.07
C ILE A 62 -0.73 1.31 -0.13
N PHE A 63 -1.44 0.20 0.11
CA PHE A 63 -0.90 -1.16 0.01
C PHE A 63 -1.12 -1.83 -1.35
N CYS A 64 -2.36 -1.84 -1.86
CA CYS A 64 -2.71 -2.59 -3.07
C CYS A 64 -2.78 -1.75 -4.36
N GLU A 65 -2.62 -0.43 -4.26
CA GLU A 65 -2.67 0.55 -5.36
C GLU A 65 -3.95 0.58 -6.21
N GLN A 66 -5.01 -0.08 -5.74
CA GLN A 66 -6.34 0.07 -6.32
C GLN A 66 -6.79 1.52 -6.13
N ARG A 67 -7.22 2.18 -7.20
CA ARG A 67 -7.85 3.50 -7.12
C ARG A 67 -9.29 3.34 -6.60
N LEU A 68 -9.72 4.21 -5.70
CA LEU A 68 -11.11 4.28 -5.23
C LEU A 68 -11.70 5.66 -5.54
N GLU A 69 -12.98 5.83 -5.21
CA GLU A 69 -13.69 7.10 -5.27
C GLU A 69 -12.94 8.19 -4.47
N GLY A 70 -12.74 9.35 -5.10
CA GLY A 70 -12.10 10.52 -4.50
C GLY A 70 -13.11 11.59 -4.06
N GLY A 71 -12.62 12.83 -3.89
CA GLY A 71 -13.49 14.00 -3.72
C GLY A 71 -14.50 13.90 -2.57
N ALA A 72 -15.74 14.31 -2.83
CA ALA A 72 -16.80 14.41 -1.81
C ALA A 72 -17.36 13.04 -1.35
N TYR A 73 -17.36 12.03 -2.22
CA TYR A 73 -17.90 10.69 -1.93
C TYR A 73 -16.84 9.74 -1.37
N GLY A 74 -15.57 9.97 -1.68
CA GLY A 74 -14.44 9.16 -1.22
C GLY A 74 -14.44 8.87 0.29
N PRO A 75 -14.66 9.83 1.20
CA PRO A 75 -14.61 9.57 2.64
C PRO A 75 -15.48 8.40 3.16
N VAL A 76 -16.43 7.89 2.37
CA VAL A 76 -17.19 6.65 2.66
C VAL A 76 -16.39 5.37 2.32
N THR A 77 -15.64 5.34 1.21
CA THR A 77 -14.98 4.15 0.64
C THR A 77 -13.61 3.85 1.25
N TRP A 78 -12.91 4.87 1.72
CA TRP A 78 -11.60 4.77 2.38
C TRP A 78 -11.71 4.39 3.86
N ASP A 79 -10.58 4.05 4.47
CA ASP A 79 -10.30 4.15 5.91
C ASP A 79 -9.03 5.00 6.14
N VAL A 80 -8.84 5.51 7.38
CA VAL A 80 -7.53 5.98 7.83
C VAL A 80 -6.82 4.81 8.49
N GLU A 81 -5.69 4.45 7.92
CA GLU A 81 -4.79 3.41 8.38
C GLU A 81 -3.94 3.88 9.56
N HIS A 82 -3.64 2.99 10.51
CA HIS A 82 -2.62 3.19 11.54
C HIS A 82 -1.52 2.17 11.30
N PHE A 83 -0.44 2.53 10.60
CA PHE A 83 0.60 1.59 10.15
C PHE A 83 1.05 0.67 11.29
N ARG A 84 1.46 1.26 12.42
CA ARG A 84 1.56 0.63 13.74
C ARG A 84 0.21 0.74 14.48
N PRO A 85 -0.43 -0.37 14.89
CA PRO A 85 -1.75 -0.34 15.53
C PRO A 85 -1.77 0.44 16.86
N LYS A 86 -2.63 1.45 16.94
CA LYS A 86 -2.84 2.29 18.15
C LYS A 86 -3.33 1.55 19.39
N SER A 87 -3.85 0.33 19.24
CA SER A 87 -4.40 -0.52 20.31
C SER A 87 -3.80 -1.91 20.22
N ASN A 88 -4.33 -2.88 20.98
CA ASN A 88 -3.85 -4.26 21.05
C ASN A 88 -3.39 -4.84 19.70
N VAL A 89 -2.21 -5.46 19.67
CA VAL A 89 -1.60 -6.09 18.49
C VAL A 89 -1.75 -7.60 18.57
N GLY A 90 -2.26 -8.23 17.51
CA GLY A 90 -2.32 -9.70 17.38
C GLY A 90 -1.02 -10.30 16.81
N ILE A 91 -0.88 -11.63 16.87
CA ILE A 91 0.16 -12.39 16.15
C ILE A 91 -0.34 -12.64 14.71
N TRP A 92 0.48 -12.42 13.66
CA TRP A 92 -0.06 -12.21 12.29
C TRP A 92 -0.71 -13.43 11.59
N PRO A 93 -0.01 -14.52 11.20
CA PRO A 93 -0.61 -15.69 10.57
C PRO A 93 -1.45 -16.45 11.59
N ASP A 94 -2.61 -15.86 11.90
CA ASP A 94 -3.66 -16.50 12.64
C ASP A 94 -3.96 -17.86 12.00
N PRO A 95 -3.79 -18.98 12.72
CA PRO A 95 -3.89 -20.32 12.13
C PRO A 95 -5.26 -20.65 11.55
N THR A 96 -6.31 -19.88 11.89
CA THR A 96 -7.66 -20.07 11.36
C THR A 96 -7.88 -19.25 10.08
N ARG A 97 -7.39 -18.02 10.04
CA ARG A 97 -7.55 -17.09 8.90
C ARG A 97 -6.46 -17.23 7.83
N HIS A 98 -5.34 -17.87 8.17
CA HIS A 98 -4.17 -18.04 7.30
C HIS A 98 -3.57 -19.45 7.42
N SER A 99 -4.41 -20.49 7.38
CA SER A 99 -3.98 -21.89 7.50
C SER A 99 -2.97 -22.34 6.43
N ASP A 100 -2.83 -21.58 5.35
CA ASP A 100 -1.85 -21.78 4.27
C ASP A 100 -0.51 -21.02 4.46
N LEU A 101 -0.39 -20.15 5.46
CA LEU A 101 0.80 -19.33 5.70
C LEU A 101 1.60 -19.79 6.92
N ILE A 102 2.88 -20.10 6.71
CA ILE A 102 3.79 -20.52 7.79
C ILE A 102 4.97 -19.54 7.85
N TYR A 103 4.93 -18.63 8.82
CA TYR A 103 6.01 -17.68 9.11
C TYR A 103 6.40 -17.73 10.60
N ALA A 104 7.69 -17.90 10.87
CA ALA A 104 8.27 -17.81 12.21
C ALA A 104 8.87 -16.41 12.47
N ASN A 105 9.15 -16.09 13.73
CA ASN A 105 9.85 -14.86 14.16
C ASN A 105 9.19 -13.56 13.67
N ILE A 106 7.86 -13.51 13.74
CA ILE A 106 6.96 -12.41 13.32
C ILE A 106 6.59 -11.45 14.46
N GLY A 107 7.30 -11.52 15.59
CA GLY A 107 7.03 -10.74 16.79
C GLY A 107 5.89 -11.30 17.65
N THR A 108 5.62 -10.59 18.75
CA THR A 108 4.66 -11.01 19.80
C THR A 108 3.40 -10.15 19.81
N ALA A 109 2.34 -10.65 20.43
CA ALA A 109 1.14 -9.86 20.74
C ALA A 109 1.47 -8.71 21.70
N SER A 110 0.63 -7.67 21.70
CA SER A 110 0.66 -6.59 22.70
C SER A 110 -0.75 -6.24 23.12
N ALA A 111 -1.00 -6.04 24.42
CA ALA A 111 -2.32 -5.63 24.92
C ALA A 111 -2.59 -4.13 24.71
N SER A 112 -1.55 -3.30 24.73
CA SER A 112 -1.63 -1.84 24.62
C SER A 112 -1.37 -1.34 23.19
N GLY A 113 -0.53 -2.04 22.43
CA GLY A 113 -0.03 -1.59 21.14
C GLY A 113 0.69 -0.24 21.21
N TYR A 114 0.61 0.52 20.12
CA TYR A 114 1.34 1.76 19.93
C TYR A 114 0.46 2.98 20.26
N TYR A 115 -0.02 3.06 21.50
CA TYR A 115 -0.98 4.08 21.95
C TYR A 115 -0.48 5.52 21.78
N TRP A 116 0.83 5.75 21.85
CA TRP A 116 1.46 7.05 21.61
C TRP A 116 1.45 7.46 20.13
N LEU A 117 1.31 6.50 19.21
CA LEU A 117 1.22 6.74 17.76
C LEU A 117 -0.22 6.87 17.25
N ALA A 118 -1.21 6.97 18.14
CA ALA A 118 -2.64 7.05 17.77
C ALA A 118 -2.98 8.31 16.94
N TYR A 119 -2.23 9.39 17.14
CA TYR A 119 -2.33 10.65 16.41
C TYR A 119 -0.98 11.13 15.83
N GLU A 120 -0.07 10.20 15.57
CA GLU A 120 1.18 10.48 14.84
C GLU A 120 0.91 10.51 13.33
N LEU A 121 1.27 11.61 12.66
CA LEU A 121 1.02 11.81 11.23
C LEU A 121 1.85 10.85 10.36
N TRP A 122 3.07 10.52 10.80
CA TRP A 122 3.92 9.50 10.20
C TRP A 122 3.49 8.06 10.50
N ASN A 123 2.34 7.87 11.16
CA ASN A 123 1.71 6.58 11.36
C ASN A 123 0.43 6.41 10.52
N TYR A 124 0.01 7.44 9.77
CA TYR A 124 -1.25 7.49 9.05
C TYR A 124 -1.10 7.20 7.55
N ALA A 125 -2.09 6.56 6.96
CA ALA A 125 -2.23 6.48 5.50
C ALA A 125 -3.72 6.36 5.11
N ALA A 126 -4.05 6.55 3.83
CA ALA A 126 -5.36 6.19 3.29
C ALA A 126 -5.32 4.76 2.74
N SER A 127 -6.25 3.90 3.13
CA SER A 127 -6.30 2.51 2.64
C SER A 127 -7.72 2.10 2.28
N CYS A 128 -7.83 1.09 1.41
CA CYS A 128 -9.14 0.49 1.13
C CYS A 128 -9.59 -0.38 2.30
N LYS A 129 -10.90 -0.45 2.53
CA LYS A 129 -11.50 -1.24 3.62
C LYS A 129 -11.05 -2.71 3.62
N VAL A 130 -10.77 -3.29 2.46
CA VAL A 130 -10.24 -4.65 2.35
C VAL A 130 -8.84 -4.75 2.97
N CYS A 131 -7.92 -3.85 2.63
CA CYS A 131 -6.56 -3.90 3.16
C CYS A 131 -6.49 -3.55 4.65
N ASN A 132 -7.27 -2.56 5.13
CA ASN A 132 -7.33 -2.19 6.55
C ASN A 132 -8.16 -3.19 7.37
N SER A 133 -9.46 -3.29 7.07
CA SER A 133 -10.45 -3.95 7.93
C SER A 133 -10.57 -5.48 7.74
N ILE A 134 -9.91 -6.09 6.74
CA ILE A 134 -9.90 -7.56 6.55
C ILE A 134 -8.51 -8.14 6.72
N PHE A 135 -7.54 -7.58 5.98
CA PHE A 135 -6.15 -8.08 5.95
C PHE A 135 -5.30 -7.56 7.10
N LYS A 136 -5.19 -6.24 7.30
CA LYS A 136 -4.26 -5.70 8.30
C LYS A 136 -4.78 -5.78 9.73
N LEU A 137 -6.06 -5.45 9.93
CA LEU A 137 -6.71 -5.39 11.24
C LEU A 137 -5.81 -4.71 12.29
N ASN A 138 -5.38 -5.48 13.28
CA ASN A 138 -4.49 -5.08 14.35
C ASN A 138 -3.19 -5.92 14.35
N TRP A 139 -2.80 -6.48 13.22
CA TRP A 139 -1.55 -7.21 13.07
C TRP A 139 -0.42 -6.27 12.65
N PHE A 140 0.76 -6.50 13.22
CA PHE A 140 1.98 -5.78 12.84
C PHE A 140 3.20 -6.71 13.02
N PRO A 141 3.56 -7.49 11.97
CA PRO A 141 4.67 -8.43 12.01
C PRO A 141 6.01 -7.70 11.99
N ILE A 142 6.88 -8.09 12.92
CA ILE A 142 8.19 -7.48 13.19
C ILE A 142 9.22 -8.59 13.43
N ALA A 143 10.50 -8.38 13.08
CA ALA A 143 11.54 -9.41 13.26
C ALA A 143 12.24 -9.35 14.63
N ALA A 144 12.12 -8.22 15.34
CA ALA A 144 12.82 -7.94 16.59
C ALA A 144 11.85 -7.61 17.74
N PRO A 145 12.31 -7.32 18.97
CA PRO A 145 11.45 -6.93 20.09
C PRO A 145 10.57 -5.72 19.76
N ARG A 146 9.31 -5.76 20.21
CA ARG A 146 8.33 -4.70 19.98
C ARG A 146 8.62 -3.48 20.86
N ALA A 147 8.52 -2.29 20.29
CA ALA A 147 8.49 -1.04 21.05
C ALA A 147 7.28 -1.02 22.01
N SER A 148 7.48 -0.48 23.21
CA SER A 148 6.53 -0.51 24.32
C SER A 148 6.10 0.89 24.80
N SER A 149 6.88 1.91 24.43
CA SER A 149 6.70 3.31 24.78
C SER A 149 7.27 4.25 23.72
N GLU A 150 6.98 5.54 23.87
CA GLU A 150 7.52 6.64 23.07
C GLU A 150 9.05 6.83 23.17
N ALA A 151 9.70 6.19 24.14
CA ALA A 151 11.16 6.22 24.29
C ALA A 151 11.89 5.14 23.46
N ASP A 152 11.16 4.17 22.91
CA ASP A 152 11.73 3.04 22.17
C ASP A 152 11.93 3.38 20.67
N ALA A 153 13.08 2.99 20.13
CA ALA A 153 13.39 3.19 18.70
C ALA A 153 12.54 2.25 17.81
N LEU A 154 11.66 2.83 16.99
CA LEU A 154 10.67 2.09 16.19
C LEU A 154 11.27 1.33 15.00
N ASP A 155 12.42 1.76 14.49
CA ASP A 155 13.17 1.13 13.41
C ASP A 155 13.86 -0.17 13.85
N HIS A 156 14.31 -0.22 15.12
CA HIS A 156 14.89 -1.42 15.73
C HIS A 156 13.93 -2.62 15.74
N GLU A 157 12.61 -2.41 15.63
CA GLU A 157 11.62 -3.49 15.52
C GLU A 157 11.78 -4.34 14.25
N GLN A 158 12.41 -3.81 13.20
CA GLN A 158 12.55 -4.45 11.89
C GLN A 158 11.19 -4.92 11.33
N ALA A 159 10.31 -3.96 11.03
CA ALA A 159 8.97 -4.24 10.53
C ALA A 159 8.99 -4.97 9.17
N PHE A 160 8.23 -6.07 9.05
CA PHE A 160 8.14 -6.79 7.78
C PHE A 160 7.28 -6.05 6.75
N LEU A 161 6.27 -5.31 7.21
CA LEU A 161 5.51 -4.40 6.36
C LEU A 161 6.35 -3.18 5.98
N CYS A 162 6.04 -2.57 4.84
CA CYS A 162 6.66 -1.34 4.35
C CYS A 162 5.71 -0.16 4.58
N TYR A 163 6.22 0.99 5.02
CA TYR A 163 5.46 2.24 5.08
C TYR A 163 5.76 3.12 3.85
N PRO A 164 4.85 3.26 2.88
CA PRO A 164 5.19 3.85 1.57
C PRO A 164 5.19 5.39 1.50
N LEU A 165 5.00 6.09 2.62
CA LEU A 165 4.97 7.56 2.64
C LEU A 165 6.33 8.12 3.07
N GLY A 166 6.94 8.93 2.20
CA GLY A 166 8.25 9.52 2.41
C GLY A 166 9.39 8.51 2.33
N GLU A 167 10.52 8.82 2.98
CA GLU A 167 11.80 8.10 2.84
C GLU A 167 12.24 7.37 4.13
N ARG A 168 11.32 7.15 5.08
CA ARG A 168 11.61 6.46 6.36
C ARG A 168 11.77 4.93 6.26
N ASP A 169 11.54 4.36 5.08
CA ASP A 169 11.69 2.92 4.80
C ASP A 169 12.22 2.75 3.36
N VAL A 170 12.66 1.52 3.05
CA VAL A 170 13.07 1.08 1.71
C VAL A 170 11.99 1.36 0.66
N ASP A 171 12.35 1.43 -0.63
CA ASP A 171 11.32 1.64 -1.65
C ASP A 171 10.41 0.41 -1.75
N PRO A 172 9.09 0.57 -1.75
CA PRO A 172 8.18 -0.55 -1.97
C PRO A 172 8.43 -1.32 -3.28
N GLU A 173 8.96 -0.67 -4.34
CA GLU A 173 9.35 -1.37 -5.58
C GLU A 173 10.62 -2.22 -5.43
N ASP A 174 11.49 -1.94 -4.44
CA ASP A 174 12.62 -2.82 -4.08
C ASP A 174 12.17 -4.05 -3.27
N LEU A 175 10.94 -4.04 -2.74
CA LEU A 175 10.36 -5.20 -2.04
C LEU A 175 9.44 -6.03 -2.93
N VAL A 176 8.58 -5.38 -3.71
CA VAL A 176 7.52 -6.02 -4.51
C VAL A 176 7.51 -5.48 -5.94
N THR A 177 7.76 -6.37 -6.89
CA THR A 177 7.62 -6.14 -8.33
C THR A 177 6.52 -7.06 -8.88
N PHE A 178 6.36 -7.13 -10.21
CA PHE A 178 5.27 -7.87 -10.85
C PHE A 178 5.72 -8.72 -12.04
N THR A 179 5.14 -9.92 -12.13
CA THR A 179 5.14 -10.78 -13.30
C THR A 179 3.72 -10.76 -13.87
N LEU A 180 3.50 -9.94 -14.89
CA LEU A 180 2.15 -9.52 -15.34
C LEU A 180 1.29 -9.06 -14.15
N THR A 181 0.14 -9.70 -13.93
CA THR A 181 -0.81 -9.33 -12.88
C THR A 181 -0.38 -9.78 -11.48
N THR A 182 0.60 -10.67 -11.37
CA THR A 182 1.01 -11.34 -10.13
C THR A 182 2.14 -10.56 -9.46
N ALA A 183 1.92 -10.16 -8.21
CA ALA A 183 2.94 -9.55 -7.37
C ALA A 183 3.97 -10.61 -6.95
N VAL A 184 5.26 -10.29 -7.07
CA VAL A 184 6.38 -11.17 -6.68
C VAL A 184 7.44 -10.37 -5.91
N PRO A 185 8.22 -10.98 -5.01
CA PRO A 185 9.32 -10.28 -4.36
C PRO A 185 10.35 -9.82 -5.40
N THR A 186 10.85 -8.59 -5.29
CA THR A 186 11.84 -8.04 -6.24
C THR A 186 13.18 -8.77 -6.17
N HIS A 187 13.62 -9.13 -4.96
CA HIS A 187 14.80 -9.96 -4.73
C HIS A 187 14.44 -11.45 -4.73
N ARG A 188 15.36 -12.31 -5.20
CA ARG A 188 15.17 -13.78 -5.22
C ARG A 188 15.27 -14.43 -3.84
N GLU A 189 16.15 -13.91 -2.98
CA GLU A 189 16.48 -14.47 -1.67
C GLU A 189 16.88 -13.38 -0.66
N GLY A 190 17.09 -13.77 0.61
CA GLY A 190 17.52 -12.87 1.69
C GLY A 190 16.40 -12.05 2.35
N PRO A 191 16.76 -11.08 3.22
CA PRO A 191 15.79 -10.35 4.05
C PRO A 191 14.76 -9.53 3.27
N LEU A 192 15.16 -8.84 2.19
CA LEU A 192 14.24 -8.04 1.36
C LEU A 192 13.22 -8.92 0.62
N ASN A 193 13.65 -10.10 0.15
CA ASN A 193 12.79 -11.13 -0.43
C ASN A 193 11.78 -11.69 0.60
N LEU A 194 12.18 -11.84 1.87
CA LEU A 194 11.26 -12.20 2.95
C LEU A 194 10.24 -11.08 3.26
N ARG A 195 10.67 -9.81 3.38
CA ARG A 195 9.75 -8.65 3.51
C ARG A 195 8.76 -8.61 2.34
N GLY A 196 9.25 -8.76 1.11
CA GLY A 196 8.42 -8.80 -0.11
C GLY A 196 7.36 -9.90 -0.09
N ARG A 197 7.74 -11.14 0.23
CA ARG A 197 6.77 -12.26 0.39
C ARG A 197 5.72 -11.95 1.46
N ILE A 198 6.15 -11.54 2.64
CA ILE A 198 5.24 -11.22 3.74
C ILE A 198 4.25 -10.12 3.33
N ILE A 199 4.69 -9.05 2.67
CA ILE A 199 3.79 -8.00 2.17
C ILE A 199 2.76 -8.54 1.16
N ILE A 200 3.19 -9.42 0.25
CA ILE A 200 2.31 -10.03 -0.77
C ILE A 200 1.23 -10.90 -0.12
N ASP A 201 1.62 -11.75 0.83
CA ASP A 201 0.71 -12.66 1.52
C ASP A 201 -0.20 -11.92 2.51
N PHE A 202 0.37 -11.03 3.32
CA PHE A 202 -0.30 -10.24 4.35
C PHE A 202 -1.46 -9.41 3.78
N PHE A 203 -1.27 -8.79 2.61
CA PHE A 203 -2.32 -8.04 1.94
C PHE A 203 -3.08 -8.86 0.88
N GLY A 204 -2.84 -10.16 0.76
CA GLY A 204 -3.45 -11.02 -0.26
C GLY A 204 -3.35 -10.39 -1.66
N LEU A 205 -2.16 -9.90 -2.04
CA LEU A 205 -1.94 -9.17 -3.30
C LEU A 205 -2.15 -10.05 -4.54
N ASN A 206 -2.17 -11.37 -4.37
CA ASN A 206 -2.45 -12.38 -5.39
C ASN A 206 -3.70 -13.24 -5.10
N LYS A 207 -4.49 -12.89 -4.08
CA LYS A 207 -5.69 -13.65 -3.64
C LYS A 207 -7.01 -12.95 -3.98
N ARG A 208 -7.00 -12.00 -4.92
CA ARG A 208 -8.11 -11.06 -5.17
C ARG A 208 -8.29 -10.79 -6.66
N ASP A 209 -9.34 -11.34 -7.27
CA ASP A 209 -9.55 -11.24 -8.72
C ASP A 209 -9.71 -9.79 -9.21
N ALA A 210 -10.33 -8.92 -8.41
CA ALA A 210 -10.52 -7.52 -8.77
C ALA A 210 -9.19 -6.81 -9.06
N ILE A 211 -8.19 -6.93 -8.18
CA ILE A 211 -6.88 -6.32 -8.41
C ILE A 211 -6.08 -7.02 -9.51
N HIS A 212 -6.32 -8.31 -9.78
CA HIS A 212 -5.74 -8.96 -10.97
C HIS A 212 -6.35 -8.39 -12.26
N ARG A 213 -7.67 -8.22 -12.34
CA ARG A 213 -8.36 -7.62 -13.50
C ARG A 213 -7.97 -6.17 -13.71
N ASP A 214 -7.96 -5.36 -12.66
CA ASP A 214 -7.54 -3.95 -12.73
C ASP A 214 -6.08 -3.85 -13.26
N ARG A 215 -5.16 -4.69 -12.77
CA ARG A 215 -3.79 -4.80 -13.30
C ARG A 215 -3.76 -5.25 -14.76
N ALA A 216 -4.58 -6.24 -15.14
CA ALA A 216 -4.62 -6.78 -16.49
C ALA A 216 -5.10 -5.73 -17.51
N GLN A 217 -6.13 -4.96 -17.16
CA GLN A 217 -6.62 -3.84 -17.98
C GLN A 217 -5.53 -2.77 -18.15
N MET A 218 -4.82 -2.42 -17.07
CA MET A 218 -3.70 -1.49 -17.13
C MET A 218 -2.53 -2.01 -17.98
N ILE A 219 -2.18 -3.30 -17.88
CA ILE A 219 -1.16 -3.95 -18.72
C ILE A 219 -1.61 -3.95 -20.18
N GLY A 220 -2.86 -4.32 -20.46
CA GLY A 220 -3.43 -4.36 -21.82
C GLY A 220 -3.38 -2.99 -22.51
N LEU A 221 -3.83 -1.93 -21.81
CA LEU A 221 -3.71 -0.55 -22.29
C LEU A 221 -2.26 -0.15 -22.54
N THR A 222 -1.36 -0.44 -21.59
CA THR A 222 0.07 -0.10 -21.70
C THR A 222 0.72 -0.84 -22.87
N GLY A 223 0.41 -2.12 -23.06
CA GLY A 223 0.93 -2.96 -24.14
C GLY A 223 0.48 -2.51 -25.52
N MET A 224 -0.79 -2.12 -25.69
CA MET A 224 -1.26 -1.53 -26.95
C MET A 224 -0.50 -0.24 -27.30
N LEU A 225 -0.31 0.67 -26.33
CA LEU A 225 0.44 1.91 -26.55
C LEU A 225 1.92 1.67 -26.85
N LEU A 226 2.54 0.68 -26.21
CA LEU A 226 3.93 0.27 -26.46
C LEU A 226 4.10 -0.37 -27.84
N ASP A 227 3.17 -1.23 -28.27
CA ASP A 227 3.26 -1.89 -29.57
C ASP A 227 3.03 -0.90 -30.72
N GLU A 228 2.07 0.03 -30.58
CA GLU A 228 1.89 1.12 -31.54
C GLU A 228 3.12 2.04 -31.62
N ARG A 229 3.78 2.31 -30.49
CA ARG A 229 5.05 3.07 -30.49
C ARG A 229 6.13 2.31 -31.25
N ASP A 230 6.31 1.02 -30.96
CA ASP A 230 7.35 0.19 -31.59
C ASP A 230 7.11 0.00 -33.10
N ARG A 231 5.85 0.00 -33.55
CA ARG A 231 5.47 -0.02 -34.97
C ARG A 231 5.56 1.36 -35.66
N GLY A 232 5.80 2.44 -34.91
CA GLY A 232 5.77 3.81 -35.43
C GLY A 232 4.38 4.33 -35.80
N THR A 233 3.31 3.74 -35.25
CA THR A 233 1.91 4.10 -35.53
C THR A 233 1.23 4.90 -34.42
N ALA A 234 1.87 5.06 -33.25
CA ALA A 234 1.34 5.85 -32.14
C ALA A 234 1.30 7.36 -32.49
N SER A 235 0.17 8.02 -32.20
CA SER A 235 0.07 9.48 -32.29
C SER A 235 0.81 10.20 -31.15
N ALA A 236 1.01 11.51 -31.28
CA ALA A 236 1.66 12.32 -30.23
C ALA A 236 0.91 12.25 -28.89
N GLU A 237 -0.42 12.17 -28.92
CA GLU A 237 -1.28 12.02 -27.73
C GLU A 237 -1.07 10.65 -27.08
N LYS A 238 -0.95 9.58 -27.87
CA LYS A 238 -0.66 8.22 -27.37
C LYS A 238 0.72 8.12 -26.73
N LEU A 239 1.73 8.77 -27.32
CA LEU A 239 3.08 8.87 -26.74
C LEU A 239 3.07 9.67 -25.43
N SER A 240 2.33 10.80 -25.38
CA SER A 240 2.15 11.57 -24.14
C SER A 240 1.46 10.78 -23.03
N ALA A 241 0.40 10.02 -23.38
CA ALA A 241 -0.28 9.12 -22.44
C ALA A 241 0.65 8.01 -21.92
N LEU A 242 1.49 7.42 -22.80
CA LEU A 242 2.45 6.40 -22.42
C LEU A 242 3.50 6.90 -21.41
N GLU A 243 3.89 8.18 -21.48
CA GLU A 243 4.77 8.79 -20.47
C GLU A 243 4.05 9.07 -19.15
N GLN A 244 2.80 9.54 -19.20
CA GLN A 244 1.96 9.72 -18.00
C GLN A 244 1.74 8.41 -17.24
N LEU A 245 1.73 7.25 -17.91
CA LEU A 245 1.62 5.93 -17.28
C LEU A 245 2.78 5.57 -16.34
N ASN A 246 3.88 6.34 -16.31
CA ASN A 246 4.92 6.21 -15.27
C ASN A 246 4.50 6.85 -13.92
N GLY A 247 3.50 7.73 -13.92
CA GLY A 247 3.19 8.63 -12.81
C GLY A 247 2.65 7.93 -11.56
N PRO A 248 2.89 8.51 -10.35
CA PRO A 248 2.43 7.92 -9.10
C PRO A 248 0.89 7.90 -8.97
N HIS A 249 0.18 8.71 -9.76
CA HIS A 249 -1.29 8.73 -9.79
C HIS A 249 -1.91 7.52 -10.49
N VAL A 250 -1.16 6.78 -11.29
CA VAL A 250 -1.66 5.68 -12.13
C VAL A 250 -2.09 4.49 -11.25
N PRO A 251 -3.29 3.90 -11.45
CA PRO A 251 -3.72 2.70 -10.72
C PRO A 251 -2.70 1.57 -10.92
N HIS A 252 -2.33 0.88 -9.83
CA HIS A 252 -1.30 -0.18 -9.87
C HIS A 252 0.01 0.24 -10.55
N ALA A 253 0.52 1.45 -10.27
CA ALA A 253 1.70 2.01 -10.93
C ALA A 253 2.93 1.11 -10.87
N ALA A 254 3.20 0.41 -9.76
CA ALA A 254 4.31 -0.55 -9.69
C ALA A 254 4.18 -1.71 -10.69
N CYS A 255 2.95 -2.17 -10.96
CA CYS A 255 2.66 -3.20 -11.95
C CYS A 255 2.87 -2.67 -13.38
N VAL A 256 2.37 -1.46 -13.67
CA VAL A 256 2.60 -0.78 -14.96
C VAL A 256 4.08 -0.53 -15.22
N ARG A 257 4.82 -0.04 -14.22
CA ARG A 257 6.29 0.16 -14.28
C ARG A 257 7.03 -1.15 -14.51
N ALA A 258 6.67 -2.21 -13.78
CA ALA A 258 7.23 -3.55 -13.99
C ALA A 258 6.96 -4.08 -15.41
N PHE A 259 5.76 -3.88 -15.95
CA PHE A 259 5.44 -4.28 -17.32
C PHE A 259 6.21 -3.45 -18.37
N LYS A 260 6.36 -2.13 -18.18
CA LYS A 260 7.22 -1.30 -19.05
C LYS A 260 8.69 -1.74 -19.00
N ARG A 261 9.20 -2.16 -17.84
CA ARG A 261 10.54 -2.79 -17.69
C ARG A 261 10.62 -4.10 -18.47
N LEU A 262 9.64 -5.00 -18.31
CA LEU A 262 9.57 -6.26 -19.06
C LEU A 262 9.57 -6.03 -20.58
N TRP A 263 8.81 -5.04 -21.08
CA TRP A 263 8.80 -4.69 -22.50
C TRP A 263 10.17 -4.25 -23.02
N ALA A 264 10.92 -3.50 -22.22
CA ALA A 264 12.26 -3.05 -22.59
C ALA A 264 13.30 -4.19 -22.58
N THR A 265 13.14 -5.20 -21.72
CA THR A 265 14.12 -6.30 -21.55
C THR A 265 13.77 -7.57 -22.34
N ASP A 266 12.49 -7.86 -22.54
CA ASP A 266 11.97 -9.01 -23.28
C ASP A 266 10.63 -8.65 -23.92
N ALA A 267 10.71 -7.97 -25.06
CA ALA A 267 9.55 -7.51 -25.82
C ALA A 267 8.74 -8.65 -26.47
N VAL A 268 9.25 -9.89 -26.51
CA VAL A 268 8.51 -11.06 -27.03
C VAL A 268 7.58 -11.60 -25.95
N THR A 269 8.11 -11.80 -24.74
CA THR A 269 7.33 -12.20 -23.57
C THR A 269 6.34 -11.12 -23.16
N ALA A 270 6.72 -9.83 -23.23
CA ALA A 270 5.81 -8.72 -22.96
C ALA A 270 4.62 -8.65 -23.93
N ARG A 271 4.84 -8.91 -25.23
CA ARG A 271 3.77 -8.96 -26.25
C ARG A 271 2.74 -10.04 -25.94
N ARG A 272 3.19 -11.29 -25.77
CA ARG A 272 2.33 -12.41 -25.36
C ARG A 272 1.60 -12.11 -24.05
N GLY A 273 2.28 -11.45 -23.12
CA GLY A 273 1.76 -11.08 -21.80
C GLY A 273 0.60 -10.09 -21.83
N TYR A 274 0.65 -9.02 -22.64
CA TYR A 274 -0.46 -8.06 -22.69
C TYR A 274 -1.66 -8.61 -23.47
N GLU A 275 -1.46 -9.44 -24.50
CA GLU A 275 -2.55 -10.13 -25.20
C GLU A 275 -3.33 -11.03 -24.23
N ALA A 276 -2.63 -11.81 -23.41
CA ALA A 276 -3.25 -12.61 -22.34
C ALA A 276 -3.95 -11.74 -21.28
N CYS A 277 -3.38 -10.57 -20.93
CA CYS A 277 -4.02 -9.61 -20.02
C CYS A 277 -5.27 -8.94 -20.62
N LEU A 278 -5.32 -8.70 -21.94
CA LEU A 278 -6.51 -8.18 -22.61
C LEU A 278 -7.65 -9.21 -22.59
N ALA A 279 -7.37 -10.49 -22.85
CA ALA A 279 -8.36 -11.56 -22.75
C ALA A 279 -8.93 -11.69 -21.33
N TYR A 280 -8.05 -11.78 -20.31
CA TYR A 280 -8.46 -11.94 -18.91
C TYR A 280 -9.11 -10.67 -18.31
N GLY A 281 -8.65 -9.47 -18.69
CA GLY A 281 -9.08 -8.21 -18.07
C GLY A 281 -10.56 -7.88 -18.25
N PHE A 282 -11.23 -8.46 -19.25
CA PHE A 282 -12.64 -8.22 -19.56
C PHE A 282 -13.54 -9.46 -19.46
N ASP A 283 -12.96 -10.65 -19.25
CA ASP A 283 -13.72 -11.91 -19.12
C ASP A 283 -13.39 -12.62 -17.79
N PRO A 284 -14.33 -12.64 -16.83
CA PRO A 284 -14.12 -13.24 -15.51
C PRO A 284 -14.05 -14.78 -15.53
N SER A 285 -14.27 -15.45 -16.67
CA SER A 285 -14.13 -16.90 -16.80
C SER A 285 -12.68 -17.37 -16.98
N HIS A 286 -11.77 -16.46 -17.37
CA HIS A 286 -10.35 -16.75 -17.53
C HIS A 286 -9.61 -16.72 -16.19
N ALA A 287 -8.53 -17.50 -16.07
CA ALA A 287 -7.60 -17.42 -14.95
C ALA A 287 -6.64 -16.22 -15.12
N PRO A 288 -6.09 -15.65 -14.02
CA PRO A 288 -5.07 -14.61 -14.11
C PRO A 288 -3.86 -15.06 -14.95
N PRO A 289 -3.36 -14.25 -15.89
CA PRO A 289 -2.32 -14.66 -16.81
C PRO A 289 -0.95 -14.76 -16.13
N THR A 290 -0.22 -15.82 -16.47
CA THR A 290 1.15 -16.11 -16.04
C THR A 290 2.11 -16.10 -17.23
N LEU A 291 3.41 -15.98 -16.96
CA LEU A 291 4.50 -16.13 -17.93
C LEU A 291 5.20 -17.48 -17.75
#